data_AF-A0A2H0L1M9-F1
#
_entry.id   AF-A0A2H0L1M9-F1
#
_cell.length_a   1.000
_cell.length_b   1.000
_cell.length_c   1.000
_cell.angle_alpha   90.00
_cell.angle_beta   90.00
_cell.angle_gamma   90.00
#
_symmetry.space_group_name_H-M   'P 1'
#
loop_
_entity.id
_entity.type
_entity.pdbx_description
1 polymer ?
#
loop_
_entity_poly.entity_id
_entity_poly.type
_entity_poly.pdbx_seq_one_letter_code
_entity_poly.pdbx_strand_id
1 'polypeptide(L)' 'MDRMIHLNLRAMQGVLNRQTAIAHNMANADTTGFKAEIVTAQAKYLEGEGLQSRATVNEYVLTADLNPG' A
#
# COMPACT_ATOMS: atom_id res chain seq x y z
N MET A 1 -6.38 -6.33 -24.13
CA MET A 1 -6.71 -7.14 -22.93
C MET A 1 -5.70 -6.97 -21.78
N ASP A 2 -4.42 -6.65 -22.03
CA ASP A 2 -3.39 -6.50 -20.97
C ASP A 2 -3.68 -5.47 -19.87
N ARG A 3 -4.47 -4.43 -20.15
CA ARG A 3 -4.75 -3.36 -19.18
C ARG A 3 -5.41 -3.87 -17.90
N MET A 4 -6.36 -4.78 -18.04
CA MET A 4 -7.08 -5.38 -16.89
C MET A 4 -6.15 -6.29 -16.09
N ILE A 5 -5.29 -7.06 -16.75
CA ILE A 5 -4.31 -7.93 -16.08
C ILE A 5 -3.32 -7.09 -15.26
N HIS A 6 -2.78 -6.02 -15.85
CA HIS A 6 -1.85 -5.14 -15.14
C HIS A 6 -2.53 -4.38 -14.01
N LEU A 7 -3.78 -3.94 -14.18
CA LEU A 7 -4.56 -3.31 -13.12
C LEU A 7 -4.80 -4.27 -11.96
N ASN A 8 -5.26 -5.49 -12.26
CA ASN A 8 -5.49 -6.52 -11.25
C ASN A 8 -4.20 -6.92 -10.54
N LEU A 9 -3.10 -7.09 -11.27
CA LEU A 9 -1.79 -7.38 -10.70
C LEU A 9 -1.35 -6.29 -9.71
N ARG A 10 -1.47 -5.01 -10.11
CA ARG A 10 -1.12 -3.88 -9.25
C ARG A 10 -2.03 -3.78 -8.01
N ALA A 11 -3.33 -4.05 -8.18
CA ALA A 11 -4.26 -4.11 -7.07
C ALA A 11 -3.90 -5.23 -6.08
N MET A 12 -3.59 -6.44 -6.59
CA MET A 12 -3.17 -7.58 -5.77
C MET A 12 -1.87 -7.28 -5.02
N GLN A 13 -0.88 -6.66 -5.68
CA GLN A 13 0.35 -6.22 -5.04
C GLN A 13 0.09 -5.26 -3.88
N GLY A 14 -0.77 -4.26 -4.07
CA GLY A 14 -1.14 -3.33 -2.99
C GLY A 14 -1.92 -3.99 -1.84
N VAL A 15 -2.71 -5.03 -2.12
CA VAL A 15 -3.36 -5.83 -1.07
C VAL A 15 -2.33 -6.63 -0.27
N LEU A 16 -1.37 -7.26 -0.94
CA LEU A 16 -0.31 -8.02 -0.26
C LEU A 16 0.56 -7.11 0.62
N ASN A 17 0.92 -5.92 0.14
CA ASN A 17 1.71 -4.96 0.93
C ASN A 17 0.96 -4.52 2.20
N ARG A 18 -0.35 -4.26 2.09
CA ARG A 18 -1.20 -4.00 3.27
C ARG A 18 -1.25 -5.18 4.22
N GLN A 19 -1.37 -6.40 3.71
CA GLN A 19 -1.41 -7.61 4.53
C GLN A 19 -0.10 -7.80 5.31
N THR A 20 1.05 -7.54 4.69
CA THR A 20 2.36 -7.59 5.36
C THR A 20 2.45 -6.56 6.49
N ALA A 21 2.00 -5.32 6.27
CA ALA A 21 1.99 -4.30 7.31
C ALA A 21 1.06 -4.65 8.48
N ILE A 22 -0.13 -5.21 8.19
CA ILE A 22 -1.06 -5.68 9.22
C ILE A 22 -0.42 -6.82 10.03
N ALA A 23 0.17 -7.82 9.37
CA ALA A 23 0.84 -8.93 10.05
C ALA A 23 2.00 -8.44 10.93
N HIS A 24 2.78 -7.48 10.44
CA HIS A 24 3.86 -6.87 11.21
C HIS A 24 3.34 -6.11 12.43
N ASN A 25 2.26 -5.33 12.29
CA ASN A 25 1.64 -4.62 13.41
C ASN A 25 1.07 -5.59 14.44
N MET A 26 0.41 -6.67 13.99
CA MET A 26 -0.13 -7.70 14.87
C MET A 26 0.97 -8.45 15.63
N ALA A 27 2.07 -8.79 14.96
CA ALA A 27 3.20 -9.47 15.59
C ALA A 27 3.88 -8.64 16.69
N ASN A 28 3.83 -7.31 16.57
CA ASN A 28 4.46 -6.39 17.51
C ASN A 28 3.44 -5.66 18.42
N ALA A 29 2.17 -6.07 18.42
CA ALA A 29 1.11 -5.40 19.19
C ALA A 29 1.39 -5.37 20.70
N ASP A 30 2.03 -6.42 21.24
CA ASP A 30 2.39 -6.52 22.66
C ASP A 30 3.79 -5.96 22.98
N THR A 31 4.48 -5.39 21.99
CA THR A 31 5.80 -4.80 22.21
C THR A 31 5.66 -3.40 22.79
N THR A 32 6.08 -3.23 24.05
CA THR A 32 6.05 -1.94 24.74
C THR A 32 6.78 -0.85 23.96
N GLY A 33 6.09 0.25 23.64
CA GLY A 33 6.66 1.36 22.88
C GLY A 33 6.65 1.18 21.35
N PHE A 34 6.07 0.09 20.84
CA PHE A 34 5.86 -0.11 19.41
C PHE A 34 4.87 0.92 18.84
N LYS A 35 5.13 1.37 17.60
CA LYS A 35 4.30 2.32 16.87
C LYS A 35 3.83 1.64 15.59
N ALA A 36 2.53 1.43 15.48
CA ALA A 36 1.95 0.70 14.35
C ALA A 36 2.12 1.48 13.04
N GLU A 37 2.47 0.80 11.96
CA GLU A 37 2.61 1.43 10.65
C GLU A 37 1.25 1.48 9.93
N ILE A 38 0.89 2.65 9.37
CA ILE A 38 -0.33 2.81 8.56
C ILE A 38 0.04 2.97 7.08
N VAL A 39 -0.25 1.93 6.29
CA VAL A 39 0.00 1.90 4.85
C VAL A 39 -1.22 2.40 4.08
N THR A 40 -1.05 3.48 3.32
CA THR A 40 -2.07 4.00 2.40
C THR A 40 -1.62 3.80 0.96
N ALA A 41 -2.41 3.08 0.18
CA ALA A 41 -2.19 2.94 -1.26
C ALA A 41 -3.17 3.84 -2.02
N GLN A 42 -2.63 4.70 -2.90
CA GLN A 42 -3.43 5.54 -3.79
C GLN A 42 -3.20 5.13 -5.24
N ALA A 43 -4.30 4.97 -5.98
CA ALA A 43 -4.23 4.76 -7.42
C ALA A 43 -3.82 6.06 -8.11
N LYS A 44 -2.66 6.08 -8.78
CA LYS A 44 -2.22 7.21 -9.59
C LYS A 44 -2.23 6.80 -11.07
N TYR A 45 -2.92 7.56 -11.91
CA TYR A 45 -2.83 7.40 -13.35
C TYR A 45 -1.46 7.92 -13.82
N LEU A 46 -0.81 7.22 -14.75
CA LEU A 46 0.46 7.66 -15.32
C LEU A 46 0.19 8.91 -16.16
N GLU A 47 0.66 10.07 -15.71
CA GLU A 47 0.61 11.33 -16.44
C GLU A 47 1.90 11.49 -17.26
N GLY A 48 1.77 11.55 -18.59
CA GLY A 48 2.87 11.71 -19.55
C GLY A 48 2.35 11.79 -20.99
N GLU A 49 3.17 12.29 -21.92
CA GLU A 49 2.83 12.42 -23.35
C GLU A 49 2.76 11.03 -24.01
N GLY A 50 1.56 10.44 -24.01
CA GLY A 50 1.27 9.10 -24.53
C GLY A 50 -0.14 8.61 -24.16
N LEU A 51 -0.54 7.43 -24.64
CA LEU A 51 -1.83 6.82 -24.29
C LEU A 51 -1.96 6.69 -22.76
N GLN A 52 -2.98 7.34 -22.16
CA GLN A 52 -3.35 7.32 -20.72
C GLN A 52 -3.80 5.93 -20.20
N SER A 53 -3.09 4.88 -20.60
CA SER A 53 -3.48 3.49 -20.51
C SER A 53 -2.91 2.78 -19.28
N ARG A 54 -1.93 3.39 -18.61
CA ARG A 54 -1.20 2.78 -17.50
C ARG A 54 -1.51 3.55 -16.21
N ALA A 55 -1.99 2.87 -15.18
CA ALA A 55 -2.08 3.39 -13.83
C ALA A 55 -0.96 2.74 -13.00
N THR A 56 -0.16 3.54 -12.32
CA THR A 56 0.91 3.08 -11.42
C THR A 56 0.43 3.29 -9.99
N VAL A 57 0.42 2.25 -9.17
CA VAL A 57 0.14 2.42 -7.74
C VAL A 57 1.36 3.08 -7.11
N ASN A 58 1.12 4.18 -6.41
CA ASN A 58 2.13 4.87 -5.62
C ASN A 58 1.80 4.60 -4.16
N GLU A 59 2.75 4.01 -3.43
CA GLU A 59 2.56 3.63 -2.03
C GLU A 59 3.39 4.57 -1.16
N TYR A 60 2.73 5.14 -0.16
CA TYR A 60 3.35 6.02 0.81
C TYR A 60 3.00 5.54 2.22
N VAL A 61 4.00 5.51 3.10
CA VAL A 61 3.80 5.33 4.54
C VAL A 61 3.43 6.69 5.11
N LEU A 62 2.15 6.90 5.42
CA LEU A 62 1.63 8.23 5.73
C LEU A 62 1.89 8.62 7.20
N THR A 63 1.90 7.65 8.12
CA THR A 63 2.23 7.87 9.53
C THR A 63 2.45 6.55 10.27
N ALA A 64 3.05 6.62 11.45
CA ALA A 64 2.93 5.58 12.47
C ALA A 64 1.92 6.03 13.54
N ASP A 65 1.09 5.12 14.07
CA ASP A 65 0.24 5.42 15.22
C ASP A 65 1.13 5.73 16.43
N LEU A 66 0.90 6.90 17.04
CA LEU A 66 1.69 7.41 18.15
C LEU A 66 1.07 7.09 19.51
N ASN A 67 -0.14 6.53 19.52
CA ASN A 67 -0.77 6.12 20.76
C ASN A 67 0.00 4.94 21.36
N PRO A 68 0.34 5.00 22.67
CA PRO A 68 0.86 3.83 23.35
C PRO A 68 -0.22 2.75 23.40
N GLY A 69 0.16 1.51 23.06
CA GLY A 69 -0.58 0.30 23.39
C GLY A 69 -0.44 -0.02 24.88
#